data_AF-A0A937MKN6-F1
#
_entry.id   AF-A0A937MKN6-F1
#
_cell.length_a   1.000
_cell.length_b   1.000
_cell.length_c   1.000
_cell.angle_alpha   90.00
_cell.angle_beta   90.00
_cell.angle_gamma   90.00
#
_symmetry.space_group_name_H-M   'P 1'
#
loop_
_entity.id
_entity.type
_entity.pdbx_description
1 polymer ?
#
loop_
_entity_poly.entity_id
_entity_poly.type
_entity_poly.pdbx_seq_one_letter_code
_entity_poly.pdbx_strand_id
1 'polypeptide(L)'
;MSIEEEDMKLRDYAEKAAKNVFSALGQSPTADQNNKVAKAIEDALIQAVLETKTKCCDVAMAHSSEEKDLAHKISDQIEKETDVLIANLSSLR
;
A
#
# COMPACT_ATOMS: atom_id res chain seq x y z
N MET A 1 -3.96 21.03 16.65
CA MET A 1 -3.54 19.62 16.85
C MET A 1 -2.95 19.20 15.54
N SER A 2 -1.65 19.45 15.38
CA SER A 2 -0.92 19.10 14.16
C SER A 2 -0.81 17.58 14.14
N ILE A 3 -1.53 16.95 13.22
CA ILE A 3 -1.27 15.55 12.89
C ILE A 3 0.01 15.64 12.05
N GLU A 4 1.15 15.46 12.71
CA GLU A 4 2.37 15.07 12.03
C GLU A 4 2.08 13.68 11.45
N GLU A 5 1.55 13.64 10.23
CA GLU A 5 1.62 12.47 9.37
C GLU A 5 3.12 12.25 9.10
N GLU A 6 3.79 11.56 10.02
CA GLU A 6 4.99 10.80 9.66
C GLU A 6 4.55 9.88 8.52
N ASP A 7 5.07 10.13 7.32
CA ASP A 7 5.00 9.24 6.15
C ASP A 7 5.65 7.89 6.52
N MET A 8 4.89 7.08 7.24
CA MET A 8 5.30 5.76 7.69
C MET A 8 5.19 4.82 6.50
N LYS A 9 6.30 4.22 6.10
CA LYS A 9 6.36 3.42 4.88
C LYS A 9 5.56 2.13 5.10
N LEU A 10 4.94 1.58 4.04
CA LEU A 10 4.21 0.30 4.11
C LEU A 10 5.05 -0.83 4.73
N ARG A 11 6.37 -0.76 4.53
CA ARG A 11 7.35 -1.64 5.16
C ARG A 11 7.29 -1.61 6.69
N ASP A 12 7.20 -0.43 7.29
CA ASP A 12 7.17 -0.26 8.75
C ASP A 12 5.88 -0.83 9.33
N TYR A 13 4.75 -0.65 8.63
CA TYR A 13 3.48 -1.29 8.96
C TYR A 13 3.59 -2.81 8.89
N ALA A 14 4.24 -3.33 7.86
CA ALA A 14 4.39 -4.76 7.67
C ALA A 14 5.31 -5.40 8.73
N GLU A 15 6.38 -4.71 9.13
CA GLU A 15 7.26 -5.14 10.23
C GLU A 15 6.54 -5.12 11.58
N LYS A 16 5.75 -4.08 11.85
CA LYS A 16 4.92 -4.00 13.06
C LYS A 16 3.87 -5.10 13.09
N ALA A 17 3.22 -5.37 11.96
CA ALA A 17 2.24 -6.44 11.83
C ALA A 17 2.88 -7.82 12.01
N ALA A 18 4.06 -8.07 11.42
CA ALA A 18 4.79 -9.31 11.62
C ALA A 18 5.12 -9.53 13.10
N LYS A 19 5.62 -8.51 13.80
CA LYS A 19 5.88 -8.56 15.25
C LYS A 19 4.62 -8.90 16.05
N ASN A 20 3.48 -8.31 15.70
CA ASN A 20 2.20 -8.60 16.35
C ASN A 20 1.75 -10.04 16.12
N VAL A 21 1.89 -10.56 14.90
CA VAL A 21 1.57 -11.95 14.56
C VAL A 21 2.41 -12.91 15.41
N PHE A 22 3.72 -12.72 15.46
CA PHE A 22 4.59 -13.59 16.25
C PHE A 22 4.32 -13.48 17.76
N SER A 23 4.04 -12.27 18.25
CA SER A 23 3.66 -12.04 19.65
C SER A 23 2.36 -12.77 20.01
N ALA A 24 1.35 -12.72 19.13
CA ALA A 24 0.08 -13.42 19.33
C ALA A 24 0.24 -14.95 19.31
N LEU A 25 1.19 -15.47 18.53
CA LEU A 25 1.54 -16.88 18.47
C LEU A 25 2.47 -17.32 19.60
N GLY A 26 2.97 -16.40 20.44
CA GLY A 26 3.95 -16.68 21.47
C GLY A 26 5.28 -17.21 20.93
N GLN A 27 5.60 -16.90 19.66
CA GLN A 27 6.83 -17.36 19.00
C GLN A 27 7.84 -16.23 18.91
N SER A 28 9.12 -16.58 19.02
CA SER A 28 10.22 -15.67 18.73
C SER A 28 10.86 -16.07 17.39
N PRO A 29 10.54 -15.37 16.30
CA PRO A 29 11.02 -15.72 14.97
C PRO A 29 12.50 -15.41 14.81
N THR A 30 13.16 -16.15 13.92
CA THR A 30 14.47 -15.71 13.41
C THR A 30 14.33 -14.43 12.58
N ALA A 31 15.43 -13.70 12.37
CA ALA A 31 15.43 -12.51 11.53
C ALA A 31 14.94 -12.81 10.09
N ASP A 32 15.28 -13.97 9.55
CA ASP A 32 14.82 -14.43 8.23
C ASP A 32 13.32 -14.72 8.20
N GLN A 33 12.79 -15.39 9.24
CA GLN A 33 11.35 -15.62 9.37
C GLN A 33 10.57 -14.31 9.51
N ASN A 34 11.06 -13.38 10.33
CA ASN A 34 10.45 -12.07 10.51
C ASN A 34 10.44 -11.28 9.18
N ASN A 35 11.55 -11.30 8.44
CA ASN A 35 11.63 -10.64 7.14
C ASN A 35 10.68 -11.24 6.12
N LYS A 36 10.58 -12.57 6.01
CA LYS A 36 9.65 -13.24 5.09
C LYS A 36 8.20 -12.91 5.38
N VAL A 37 7.80 -12.94 6.65
CA VAL A 37 6.43 -12.60 7.06
C VAL A 37 6.15 -11.12 6.82
N ALA A 38 7.05 -10.23 7.21
CA ALA A 38 6.90 -8.80 6.94
C ALA A 38 6.87 -8.52 5.42
N LYS A 39 7.62 -9.25 4.59
CA LYS A 39 7.55 -9.15 3.13
C LYS A 39 6.17 -9.56 2.60
N ALA A 40 5.65 -10.70 3.05
CA ALA A 40 4.34 -11.18 2.63
C ALA A 40 3.20 -10.20 3.03
N ILE A 41 3.30 -9.60 4.22
CA ILE A 41 2.35 -8.58 4.67
C ILE A 41 2.49 -7.30 3.84
N GLU A 42 3.71 -6.85 3.57
CA GLU A 42 3.97 -5.70 2.71
C GLU A 42 3.36 -5.90 1.32
N ASP A 43 3.60 -7.04 0.69
CA ASP A 43 3.06 -7.36 -0.64
C ASP A 43 1.52 -7.39 -0.64
N ALA A 44 0.91 -7.93 0.41
CA ALA A 44 -0.56 -7.93 0.57
C ALA A 44 -1.13 -6.52 0.77
N LEU A 45 -0.45 -5.66 1.54
CA LEU A 45 -0.84 -4.27 1.73
C LEU A 45 -0.74 -3.48 0.43
N ILE A 46 0.34 -3.68 -0.33
CA ILE A 46 0.50 -3.07 -1.66
C ILE A 46 -0.67 -3.48 -2.54
N GLN A 47 -0.97 -4.77 -2.65
CA GLN A 47 -2.10 -5.26 -3.46
C GLN A 47 -3.45 -4.66 -3.01
N ALA A 48 -3.71 -4.59 -1.71
CA ALA A 48 -4.94 -3.98 -1.20
C ALA A 48 -5.05 -2.50 -1.55
N VAL A 49 -3.95 -1.74 -1.47
CA VAL A 49 -3.90 -0.32 -1.87
C VAL A 49 -4.14 -0.18 -3.37
N LEU A 50 -3.51 -1.02 -4.20
CA LEU A 50 -3.70 -1.04 -5.65
C LEU A 50 -5.17 -1.30 -6.01
N GLU A 51 -5.76 -2.36 -5.48
CA GLU A 51 -7.15 -2.71 -5.75
C GLU A 51 -8.13 -1.62 -5.29
N THR A 52 -7.86 -1.01 -4.13
CA THR A 52 -8.73 0.05 -3.60
C THR A 52 -8.65 1.29 -4.49
N LYS A 53 -7.46 1.64 -4.97
CA LYS A 53 -7.27 2.73 -5.94
C LYS A 53 -8.03 2.47 -7.24
N THR A 54 -7.90 1.27 -7.82
CA THR A 54 -8.65 0.89 -9.03
C THR A 54 -10.16 0.99 -8.81
N LYS A 55 -10.68 0.44 -7.70
CA LYS A 55 -12.11 0.52 -7.37
C LYS A 55 -12.58 1.98 -7.19
N CYS A 56 -11.77 2.85 -6.58
CA CYS A 56 -12.09 4.26 -6.46
C CYS A 56 -12.16 4.96 -7.83
N CYS A 57 -11.21 4.66 -8.74
CA CYS A 57 -11.26 5.16 -10.11
C CYS A 57 -12.51 4.68 -10.85
N ASP A 58 -12.86 3.40 -10.74
CA ASP A 58 -14.04 2.81 -11.38
C ASP A 58 -15.34 3.48 -10.90
N VAL A 59 -15.46 3.73 -9.59
CA VAL A 59 -16.63 4.42 -9.01
C VAL A 59 -16.70 5.88 -9.48
N ALA A 60 -15.57 6.60 -9.52
CA ALA A 60 -15.51 7.96 -10.04
C ALA A 60 -15.93 8.02 -11.53
N MET A 61 -15.46 7.06 -12.33
CA MET A 61 -15.81 6.92 -13.74
C MET A 61 -17.29 6.57 -13.96
N ALA A 62 -17.89 5.77 -13.06
CA ALA A 62 -19.28 5.34 -13.15
C ALA A 62 -20.30 6.45 -12.84
N HIS A 63 -19.94 7.44 -12.01
CA HIS A 63 -20.86 8.48 -11.55
C HIS A 63 -20.64 9.87 -12.17
N SER A 64 -19.52 10.12 -12.86
CA SER A 64 -19.19 11.44 -13.43
C SER A 64 -19.42 11.48 -14.94
N SER A 65 -20.68 11.53 -15.39
CA SER A 65 -21.00 11.65 -16.82
C SER A 65 -20.69 13.02 -17.43
N GLU A 66 -20.57 14.09 -16.63
CA GLU A 66 -20.21 15.44 -17.11
C GLU A 66 -18.70 15.76 -16.98
N GLU A 67 -17.93 14.97 -16.23
CA GLU A 67 -16.51 15.24 -15.95
C GLU A 67 -15.60 14.06 -16.33
N LYS A 68 -15.97 13.30 -17.37
CA LYS A 68 -15.19 12.14 -17.85
C LYS A 68 -13.70 12.45 -18.06
N ASP A 69 -13.38 13.61 -18.63
CA ASP A 69 -11.98 14.02 -18.84
C ASP A 69 -11.23 14.21 -17.52
N LEU A 70 -11.89 14.73 -16.49
CA LEU A 70 -11.30 14.90 -15.16
C LEU A 70 -11.10 13.55 -14.48
N ALA A 71 -12.08 12.65 -14.58
CA ALA A 71 -12.01 11.30 -14.03
C ALA A 71 -10.87 10.48 -14.68
N HIS A 72 -10.71 10.56 -16.01
CA HIS A 72 -9.58 9.96 -16.72
C HIS A 72 -8.24 10.54 -16.23
N LYS A 73 -8.14 11.86 -16.08
CA LYS A 73 -6.92 12.53 -15.62
C LYS A 73 -6.54 12.18 -14.18
N ILE A 74 -7.53 11.98 -13.31
CA ILE A 74 -7.35 11.49 -11.95
C ILE A 74 -6.85 10.04 -11.98
N SER A 75 -7.45 9.19 -12.82
CA SER A 75 -7.00 7.79 -12.96
C SER A 75 -5.56 7.71 -13.45
N ASP A 76 -5.18 8.49 -14.46
CA ASP A 76 -3.81 8.55 -14.98
C ASP A 76 -2.81 9.02 -13.91
N GLN A 77 -3.20 9.98 -13.07
CA GLN A 77 -2.37 10.44 -11.95
C GLN A 77 -2.20 9.35 -10.89
N ILE A 78 -3.28 8.64 -10.55
CA ILE A 78 -3.27 7.55 -9.59
C ILE A 78 -2.39 6.40 -10.09
N GLU A 79 -2.48 6.03 -11.37
CA GLU A 79 -1.62 5.02 -12.01
C GLU A 79 -0.16 5.45 -11.98
N LYS A 80 0.14 6.69 -12.35
CA LYS A 80 1.50 7.20 -12.35
C LYS A 80 2.14 7.23 -10.96
N GLU A 81 1.41 7.67 -9.93
CA GLU A 81 1.92 7.63 -8.56
C GLU A 81 2.14 6.20 -8.06
N THR A 82 1.28 5.30 -8.51
CA THR A 82 1.38 3.87 -8.21
C THR A 82 2.62 3.25 -8.83
N ASP A 83 2.90 3.54 -10.11
CA ASP A 83 4.11 3.09 -10.80
C ASP A 83 5.38 3.61 -10.12
N VAL A 84 5.37 4.88 -9.70
CA VAL A 84 6.48 5.47 -8.95
C VAL A 84 6.66 4.78 -7.60
N LEU A 85 5.58 4.47 -6.88
CA LEU A 85 5.62 3.75 -5.62
C LEU A 85 6.21 2.35 -5.81
N ILE A 86 5.74 1.60 -6.81
CA ILE A 86 6.25 0.26 -7.16
C ILE A 86 7.72 0.33 -7.54
N ALA A 87 8.13 1.30 -8.37
CA ALA A 87 9.51 1.47 -8.80
C ALA A 87 10.44 1.81 -7.61
N ASN A 88 10.01 2.69 -6.71
CA ASN A 88 10.77 3.05 -5.51
C ASN A 88 10.90 1.88 -4.53
N LEU A 89 9.84 1.09 -4.35
CA LEU A 89 9.89 -0.11 -3.52
C LEU A 89 10.73 -1.23 -4.16
N SER A 90 10.73 -1.30 -5.49
CA SER A 90 11.56 -2.25 -6.25
C SER A 90 13.05 -1.85 -6.26
N SER A 91 13.37 -0.56 -6.19
CA SER A 91 14.76 -0.05 -6.20
C SER A 91 15.43 -0.03 -4.82
N LEU A 92 14.64 -0.06 -3.74
CA LEU A 92 15.11 -0.25 -2.36
C LEU A 92 15.47 -1.72 -2.04
N ARG A 93 15.46 -2.58 -3.07
CA ARG A 93 15.68 -4.03 -2.98
C ARG A 93 17.11 -4.43 -3.27
#